data_AF-A0A4R4LAG2-F1
#
_entry.id   AF-A0A4R4LAG2-F1
#
_cell.length_a   1.000
_cell.length_b   1.000
_cell.length_c   1.000
_cell.angle_alpha   90.00
_cell.angle_beta   90.00
_cell.angle_gamma   90.00
#
_symmetry.space_group_name_H-M   'P 1'
#
loop_
_entity.id
_entity.type
_entity.pdbx_description
1 polymer ?
#
loop_
_entity_poly.entity_id
_entity_poly.type
_entity_poly.pdbx_seq_one_letter_code
_entity_poly.pdbx_strand_id
1 'polypeptide(L)'
;MTCSASSTCSPIVNRGSYSDDVTSVNDREFPDREFIAIAPAGTGDHWGFPVTDGRCQDEVWFHFHDAGNPELETADFLEFIARHGLRS
;
A
#
# COMPACT_ATOMS: atom_id res chain seq x y z
N MET A 1 -15.51 21.91 -23.82
CA MET A 1 -16.50 21.47 -22.83
C MET A 1 -17.10 20.16 -23.31
N THR A 2 -16.70 19.06 -22.70
CA THR A 2 -17.46 17.81 -22.62
C THR A 2 -16.85 17.02 -21.48
N CYS A 3 -17.59 16.87 -20.39
CA CYS A 3 -17.27 15.96 -19.30
C CYS A 3 -17.82 14.59 -19.67
N SER A 4 -17.00 13.54 -19.56
CA SER A 4 -17.49 12.17 -19.43
C SER A 4 -16.98 11.62 -18.11
N ALA A 5 -17.95 11.40 -17.21
CA ALA A 5 -17.76 10.78 -15.92
C ALA A 5 -17.42 9.30 -16.12
N SER A 6 -16.20 8.93 -15.78
CA SER A 6 -15.86 7.60 -15.29
C SER A 6 -14.47 7.68 -14.67
N SER A 7 -14.39 8.20 -13.44
CA SER A 7 -13.18 8.21 -12.64
C SER A 7 -12.99 6.82 -12.01
N THR A 8 -12.70 5.82 -12.83
CA THR A 8 -12.14 4.57 -12.33
C THR A 8 -10.65 4.83 -12.11
N CYS A 9 -10.26 5.06 -10.86
CA CYS A 9 -8.85 4.98 -10.47
C CYS A 9 -8.41 3.53 -10.63
N SER A 10 -7.89 3.18 -11.81
CA SER A 10 -7.17 1.93 -11.98
C SER A 10 -5.75 2.12 -11.47
N PRO A 11 -5.28 1.32 -10.49
CA PRO A 11 -3.88 1.36 -10.12
C PRO A 11 -3.02 1.03 -11.34
N ILE A 12 -1.90 1.73 -11.49
CA ILE A 12 -0.91 1.48 -12.54
C ILE A 12 -0.23 0.14 -12.19
N VAL A 13 -0.75 -0.96 -12.74
CA VAL A 13 -0.13 -2.28 -12.58
C VAL A 13 1.10 -2.36 -13.49
N ASN A 14 2.28 -2.23 -12.89
CA ASN A 14 3.53 -2.54 -13.58
C ASN A 14 3.59 -4.06 -13.80
N ARG A 15 3.60 -4.51 -15.07
CA ARG A 15 3.69 -5.94 -15.44
C ARG A 15 5.13 -6.45 -15.29
N GLY A 16 5.69 -6.32 -14.09
CA GLY A 16 6.82 -7.14 -13.66
C GLY A 16 6.37 -8.58 -13.44
N SER A 17 7.30 -9.52 -13.53
CA SER A 17 7.09 -10.97 -13.40
C SER A 17 5.99 -11.37 -12.39
N TYR A 18 5.11 -12.28 -12.82
CA TYR A 18 3.82 -12.73 -12.27
C TYR A 18 3.80 -13.29 -10.82
N SER A 19 4.68 -12.87 -9.90
CA SER A 19 4.79 -13.44 -8.54
C SER A 19 4.43 -12.50 -7.39
N ASP A 20 4.42 -11.17 -7.58
CA ASP A 20 4.17 -10.19 -6.52
C ASP A 20 3.18 -9.11 -6.98
N ASP A 21 1.99 -9.51 -7.44
CA ASP A 21 0.87 -8.57 -7.49
C ASP A 21 0.43 -8.22 -6.06
N VAL A 22 -0.05 -6.99 -5.88
CA VAL A 22 -0.60 -6.47 -4.62
C VAL A 22 -1.62 -7.46 -4.04
N THR A 23 -2.47 -8.06 -4.87
CA THR A 23 -3.46 -9.03 -4.41
C THR A 23 -2.78 -10.24 -3.77
N SER A 24 -1.83 -10.85 -4.47
CA SER A 24 -1.13 -12.07 -4.03
C SER A 24 -0.26 -11.83 -2.79
N VAL A 25 0.39 -10.67 -2.69
CA VAL A 25 1.16 -10.29 -1.49
C VAL A 25 0.23 -10.18 -0.28
N ASN A 26 -0.89 -9.46 -0.43
CA ASN A 26 -1.82 -9.26 0.67
C ASN A 26 -2.56 -10.55 1.07
N ASP A 27 -2.90 -11.44 0.12
CA ASP A 27 -3.46 -12.75 0.45
C ASP A 27 -2.49 -13.64 1.24
N ARG A 28 -1.20 -13.57 0.92
CA ARG A 28 -0.17 -14.42 1.50
C ARG A 28 0.31 -13.92 2.87
N GLU A 29 0.61 -12.63 2.97
CA GLU A 29 1.25 -12.02 4.15
C GLU A 29 0.24 -11.43 5.13
N PHE A 30 -0.95 -11.01 4.67
CA PHE A 30 -1.96 -10.32 5.48
C PHE A 30 -3.36 -10.95 5.29
N PRO A 31 -3.55 -12.25 5.61
CA PRO A 31 -4.77 -12.99 5.29
C PRO A 31 -6.03 -12.51 6.04
N ASP A 32 -5.86 -11.86 7.19
CA ASP A 32 -6.91 -11.23 7.98
C ASP A 32 -7.37 -9.88 7.41
N ARG A 33 -6.62 -9.31 6.46
CA ARG A 33 -6.89 -8.03 5.80
C ARG A 33 -6.98 -6.85 6.78
N GLU A 34 -6.32 -6.96 7.93
CA GLU A 34 -6.16 -5.84 8.88
C GLU A 34 -5.09 -4.83 8.43
N PHE A 35 -4.33 -5.19 7.39
CA PHE A 35 -3.35 -4.34 6.74
C PHE A 35 -3.33 -4.61 5.23
N ILE A 36 -3.18 -3.54 4.43
CA ILE A 36 -3.05 -3.62 2.97
C ILE A 36 -1.70 -3.05 2.55
N ALA A 37 -0.76 -3.94 2.23
CA ALA A 37 0.54 -3.59 1.66
C ALA A 37 0.37 -2.97 0.27
N ILE A 38 1.02 -1.83 0.05
CA ILE A 38 0.97 -1.06 -1.20
C ILE A 38 2.34 -0.89 -1.86
N ALA A 39 3.42 -1.03 -1.10
CA ALA A 39 4.78 -0.95 -1.61
C ALA A 39 5.75 -1.78 -0.75
N PRO A 40 6.72 -2.47 -1.36
CA PRO A 40 7.80 -3.11 -0.61
C PRO A 40 8.77 -2.05 -0.07
N ALA A 41 9.22 -2.23 1.17
CA ALA A 41 10.16 -1.34 1.84
C ALA A 41 11.53 -1.98 2.11
N GLY A 42 11.67 -3.28 1.89
CA GLY A 42 12.87 -4.05 2.19
C GLY A 42 12.67 -5.55 1.95
N THR A 43 13.46 -6.37 2.62
CA THR A 43 13.38 -7.84 2.53
C THR A 43 12.17 -8.34 3.30
N GLY A 44 10.99 -8.31 2.68
CA GLY A 44 9.73 -8.73 3.31
C GLY A 44 9.02 -7.64 4.11
N ASP A 45 9.64 -6.46 4.26
CA ASP A 45 9.02 -5.29 4.89
C ASP A 45 8.10 -4.57 3.89
N HIS A 46 7.01 -4.01 4.39
CA HIS A 46 6.00 -3.37 3.55
C HIS A 46 5.52 -2.04 4.14
N TRP A 47 5.28 -1.07 3.27
CA TRP A 47 4.39 0.05 3.58
C TRP A 47 2.97 -0.30 3.18
N GLY A 48 2.00 0.20 3.93
CA GLY A 48 0.61 -0.09 3.67
C GLY A 48 -0.35 0.68 4.55
N PHE A 49 -1.63 0.41 4.34
CA PHE A 49 -2.71 1.02 5.10
C PHE A 49 -3.20 0.06 6.18
N PRO A 50 -3.32 0.51 7.44
CA PRO A 50 -4.09 -0.23 8.41
C PRO A 50 -5.56 -0.21 8.01
N VAL A 51 -6.25 -1.32 8.26
CA VAL A 51 -7.67 -1.49 8.00
C VAL A 51 -8.41 -1.54 9.33
N THR A 52 -9.37 -0.64 9.50
CA THR A 52 -10.25 -0.62 10.67
C THR A 52 -11.69 -0.69 10.19
N ASP A 53 -12.48 -1.61 10.75
CA ASP A 53 -13.87 -1.85 10.34
C ASP A 53 -14.03 -2.08 8.83
N GLY A 54 -13.07 -2.78 8.22
CA GLY A 54 -13.05 -3.08 6.78
C GLY A 54 -12.76 -1.88 5.88
N ARG A 55 -12.26 -0.77 6.43
CA ARG A 55 -11.85 0.43 5.67
C ARG A 55 -10.37 0.73 5.89
N CYS A 56 -9.65 1.00 4.80
CA CYS A 56 -8.31 1.54 4.86
C CYS A 56 -8.35 2.93 5.49
N GLN A 57 -7.44 3.18 6.44
CA GLN A 57 -7.19 4.53 6.92
C GLN A 57 -6.31 5.30 5.92
N ASP A 58 -6.33 6.62 6.01
CA ASP A 58 -5.51 7.50 5.16
C ASP A 58 -4.02 7.48 5.58
N GLU A 59 -3.74 7.04 6.81
CA GLU A 59 -2.39 6.89 7.36
C GLU A 59 -1.62 5.77 6.67
N VAL A 60 -0.33 5.99 6.44
CA VAL A 60 0.58 4.95 5.93
C VAL A 60 1.45 4.45 7.07
N TRP A 61 1.52 3.14 7.20
CA TRP A 61 2.25 2.45 8.25
C TRP A 61 3.32 1.53 7.65
N PHE A 62 4.43 1.39 8.36
CA PHE A 62 5.51 0.45 8.08
C PHE A 62 5.29 -0.85 8.84
N HIS A 63 5.34 -1.98 8.14
CA HIS A 63 5.24 -3.32 8.71
C HIS A 63 6.56 -4.08 8.56
N PHE A 64 7.15 -4.46 9.71
CA PHE A 64 8.39 -5.23 9.79
C PHE A 64 8.13 -6.73 9.55
N HIS A 65 8.95 -7.37 8.72
CA HIS A 65 8.86 -8.82 8.47
C HIS A 65 9.31 -9.66 9.66
N ASP A 66 10.42 -9.27 10.29
CA ASP A 66 11.15 -10.09 11.28
C ASP A 66 10.69 -9.89 12.74
N ALA A 67 9.48 -9.35 12.92
CA ALA A 67 8.83 -8.93 14.17
C ALA A 67 9.10 -7.48 14.61
N GLY A 68 8.00 -6.81 14.97
CA GLY A 68 7.91 -5.43 15.41
C GLY A 68 6.45 -5.01 15.40
N ASN A 69 6.08 -4.01 16.21
CA ASN A 69 4.78 -3.40 16.02
C ASN A 69 4.84 -2.54 14.75
N PRO A 70 3.75 -2.45 13.98
CA PRO A 70 3.68 -1.49 12.89
C PRO A 70 3.97 -0.07 13.40
N GLU A 71 4.67 0.71 12.59
CA GLU A 71 5.02 2.10 12.92
C GLU A 71 4.37 3.07 11.94
N LEU A 72 3.89 4.21 12.44
CA LEU A 72 3.33 5.25 11.59
C LEU A 72 4.44 5.90 10.76
N GLU A 73 4.31 5.87 9.43
CA GLU A 73 5.26 6.48 8.50
C GLU A 73 4.81 7.90 8.11
N THR A 74 3.55 8.06 7.69
CA THR A 74 2.92 9.36 7.41
C THR A 74 1.44 9.36 7.78
N ALA A 75 0.91 10.54 8.10
CA ALA A 75 -0.52 10.69 8.42
C ALA A 75 -1.42 10.65 7.18
N ASP A 76 -0.84 10.82 5.98
CA ASP A 76 -1.57 10.86 4.72
C ASP A 76 -0.74 10.21 3.59
N PHE A 77 -1.44 9.64 2.62
CA PHE A 77 -0.82 8.97 1.47
C PHE A 77 -0.10 9.92 0.50
N LEU A 78 -0.63 11.13 0.27
CA LEU A 78 0.04 12.11 -0.59
C LEU A 78 1.34 12.59 0.06
N GLU A 79 1.35 12.71 1.38
CA GLU A 79 2.59 12.98 2.12
C GLU A 79 3.61 11.84 1.93
N PHE A 80 3.17 10.58 2.01
CA PHE A 80 4.01 9.42 1.73
C PHE A 80 4.64 9.50 0.33
N ILE A 81 3.81 9.74 -0.70
CA ILE A 81 4.28 9.86 -2.08
C ILE A 81 5.23 11.06 -2.26
N ALA A 82 4.96 12.19 -1.61
CA ALA A 82 5.86 13.35 -1.68
C ALA A 82 7.24 13.06 -1.08
N ARG A 83 7.30 12.28 0.01
CA ARG A 83 8.55 11.94 0.72
C ARG A 83 9.35 10.83 0.01
N HIS A 84 8.66 9.79 -0.46
CA HIS A 84 9.29 8.57 -0.94
C HIS A 84 9.20 8.39 -2.46
N GLY A 85 8.14 8.88 -3.09
CA GLY A 85 7.89 8.71 -4.52
C GLY A 85 8.71 9.64 -5.43
N LEU A 86 9.28 10.72 -4.89
CA LEU A 86 10.06 11.71 -5.65
C LEU A 86 11.58 11.53 -5.52
N ARG A 87 12.03 10.53 -4.76
CA ARG A 87 13.46 10.22 -4.61
C ARG A 87 13.88 9.27 -5.74
N SER A 88 14.31 9.86 -6.86
CA SER A 88 14.94 9.19 -8.00
C SER A 88 16.43 8.95 -7.80
#